data_AF-A0A8T6P480-F1
#
_entry.id   AF-A0A8T6P480-F1
#
_cell.length_a   1.000
_cell.length_b   1.000
_cell.length_c   1.000
_cell.angle_alpha   90.00
_cell.angle_beta   90.00
_cell.angle_gamma   90.00
#
_symmetry.space_group_name_H-M   'P 1'
#
loop_
_entity.id
_entity.type
_entity.pdbx_description
1 polymer ?
#
loop_
_entity_poly.entity_id
_entity_poly.type
_entity_poly.pdbx_seq_one_letter_code
_entity_poly.pdbx_strand_id
1 'polypeptide(L)'
;MAEFPAAWIALFIFAFAVFVIVRPLFLSQSAIEAAQGVDAWATQLRRQADLLTARRDVYAALRDLDFEYSTDKVSQEEYGRQRYKLMGQAVDILQQIDQLPPLGDDPIESALGGSNSIAEESGEVYYCSNCGEEVGLTDHFCGSCGSELVEEAST
;
A
#
# COMPACT_ATOMS: atom_id res chain seq x y z
N MET A 1 -18.24 -33.92 -56.05
CA MET A 1 -17.42 -32.73 -55.69
C MET A 1 -18.17 -31.86 -54.69
N ALA A 2 -18.54 -32.39 -53.50
CA ALA A 2 -19.26 -31.62 -52.47
C ALA A 2 -19.08 -32.15 -51.03
N GLU A 3 -17.95 -32.80 -50.71
CA GLU A 3 -17.72 -33.41 -49.38
C GLU A 3 -17.04 -32.44 -48.38
N PHE A 4 -16.57 -31.28 -48.85
CA PHE A 4 -15.82 -30.34 -48.02
C PHE A 4 -16.61 -29.63 -46.89
N PRO A 5 -17.92 -29.29 -47.00
CA PRO A 5 -18.54 -28.41 -46.01
C PRO A 5 -18.62 -29.05 -44.62
N ALA A 6 -18.78 -30.37 -44.53
CA ALA A 6 -18.86 -31.08 -43.25
C ALA A 6 -17.55 -31.02 -42.45
N ALA A 7 -16.40 -31.14 -43.14
CA ALA A 7 -15.09 -31.10 -42.50
C ALA A 7 -14.77 -29.72 -41.92
N TRP A 8 -15.13 -28.65 -42.64
CA TRP A 8 -14.95 -27.28 -42.16
C TRP A 8 -15.87 -26.95 -40.99
N ILE A 9 -17.12 -27.42 -41.00
CA ILE A 9 -18.06 -27.24 -39.88
C ILE A 9 -17.53 -27.94 -38.62
N ALA A 10 -17.05 -29.17 -38.74
CA ALA A 10 -16.48 -29.91 -37.60
C ALA A 10 -15.25 -29.21 -36.99
N LEU A 11 -14.36 -28.68 -37.84
CA LEU A 11 -13.18 -27.92 -37.40
C LEU A 11 -13.60 -26.63 -36.68
N PHE A 12 -14.59 -25.91 -37.20
CA PHE A 12 -15.08 -24.67 -36.61
C PHE A 12 -15.72 -24.90 -35.23
N ILE A 13 -16.52 -25.96 -35.08
CA ILE A 13 -17.12 -26.33 -33.79
C ILE A 13 -16.03 -26.73 -32.79
N PHE A 14 -15.02 -27.50 -33.21
CA PHE A 14 -13.90 -27.87 -32.35
C PHE A 14 -13.11 -26.65 -31.90
N ALA A 15 -12.76 -25.75 -32.83
CA ALA A 15 -12.06 -24.50 -32.51
C ALA A 15 -12.88 -23.59 -31.57
N PHE A 16 -14.19 -23.48 -31.80
CA PHE A 16 -15.08 -22.71 -30.94
C PHE A 16 -15.21 -23.33 -29.54
N ALA A 17 -15.33 -24.65 -29.43
CA ALA A 17 -15.36 -25.35 -28.15
C ALA A 17 -14.06 -25.14 -27.37
N VAL A 18 -12.91 -25.27 -28.04
CA VAL A 18 -11.59 -24.95 -27.44
C VAL A 18 -11.52 -23.49 -27.00
N PHE A 19 -11.99 -22.55 -27.83
CA PHE A 19 -12.02 -21.12 -27.49
C PHE A 19 -12.87 -20.84 -26.25
N VAL A 20 -14.06 -21.43 -26.14
CA VAL A 20 -14.95 -21.27 -24.98
C VAL A 20 -14.33 -21.85 -23.71
N ILE A 21 -13.60 -22.96 -23.81
CA ILE A 21 -12.94 -23.61 -22.66
C ILE A 21 -11.68 -22.85 -22.23
N VAL A 22 -10.93 -22.27 -23.18
CA VAL A 22 -9.68 -21.54 -22.90
C VAL A 22 -9.95 -20.11 -22.42
N ARG A 23 -11.03 -19.47 -22.88
CA ARG A 23 -11.43 -18.12 -22.47
C ARG A 23 -11.54 -17.89 -20.94
N PRO A 24 -12.18 -18.77 -20.13
CA PRO A 24 -12.24 -18.56 -18.68
C PRO A 24 -10.85 -18.66 -18.02
N LEU A 25 -9.92 -19.44 -18.59
CA LEU A 25 -8.56 -19.52 -18.06
C LEU A 25 -7.80 -18.20 -18.24
N PHE A 26 -7.93 -17.53 -19.39
CA PHE A 26 -7.30 -16.23 -19.62
C PHE A 26 -7.89 -15.11 -18.75
N LEU A 27 -9.20 -15.13 -18.49
CA LEU A 27 -9.84 -14.19 -17.54
C LEU A 27 -9.49 -14.52 -16.08
N SER A 28 -9.17 -15.77 -15.76
CA SER A 28 -8.73 -16.17 -14.42
C SER A 28 -7.25 -15.85 -14.14
N GLN A 29 -6.41 -15.72 -15.18
CA GLN A 29 -4.99 -15.37 -15.01
C GLN A 29 -4.82 -13.99 -14.39
N SER A 30 -5.57 -12.99 -14.84
CA SER A 30 -5.54 -11.64 -14.25
C SER A 30 -6.06 -11.62 -12.81
N ALA A 31 -7.03 -12.46 -12.47
CA ALA A 31 -7.52 -12.60 -11.10
C ALA A 31 -6.48 -13.25 -10.16
N ILE A 32 -5.71 -14.23 -10.67
CA ILE A 32 -4.62 -14.87 -9.91
C ILE A 32 -3.46 -13.89 -9.71
N GLU A 33 -3.09 -13.11 -10.72
CA GLU A 33 -2.06 -12.07 -10.61
C GLU A 33 -2.45 -10.97 -9.62
N ALA A 34 -3.71 -10.51 -9.64
CA ALA A 34 -4.21 -9.56 -8.65
C ALA A 34 -4.18 -10.12 -7.22
N ALA A 35 -4.58 -11.39 -7.04
CA ALA A 35 -4.53 -12.05 -5.73
C ALA A 35 -3.07 -12.20 -5.22
N GLN A 36 -2.13 -12.55 -6.10
CA GLN A 36 -0.71 -12.61 -5.77
C GLN A 36 -0.13 -11.24 -5.37
N GLY A 37 -0.59 -10.16 -6.02
CA GLY A 37 -0.21 -8.78 -5.67
C GLY A 37 -0.68 -8.39 -4.26
N VAL A 38 -1.91 -8.73 -3.89
CA VAL A 38 -2.47 -8.50 -2.54
C VAL A 38 -1.68 -9.25 -1.48
N ASP A 39 -1.37 -10.53 -1.70
CA ASP A 39 -0.62 -11.34 -0.73
C ASP A 39 0.81 -10.83 -0.53
N ALA A 40 1.48 -10.41 -1.62
CA ALA A 40 2.82 -9.84 -1.57
C ALA A 40 2.83 -8.49 -0.82
N TRP A 41 1.90 -7.60 -1.13
CA TRP A 41 1.74 -6.31 -0.43
C TRP A 41 1.45 -6.51 1.05
N ALA A 42 0.51 -7.39 1.39
CA ALA A 42 0.15 -7.66 2.78
C ALA A 42 1.32 -8.26 3.58
N THR A 43 2.14 -9.10 2.96
CA THR A 43 3.35 -9.65 3.58
C THR A 43 4.38 -8.56 3.84
N GLN A 44 4.60 -7.68 2.87
CA GLN A 44 5.52 -6.55 3.01
C GLN A 44 5.05 -5.55 4.08
N LEU A 45 3.76 -5.23 4.11
CA LEU A 45 3.13 -4.38 5.12
C LEU A 45 3.35 -4.94 6.53
N ARG A 46 3.08 -6.24 6.73
CA ARG A 46 3.31 -6.90 8.03
C ARG A 46 4.77 -6.83 8.44
N ARG A 47 5.70 -7.14 7.52
CA ARG A 47 7.14 -7.05 7.79
C ARG A 47 7.56 -5.65 8.23
N GLN A 48 7.03 -4.61 7.57
CA GLN A 48 7.29 -3.23 7.96
C GLN A 48 6.74 -2.93 9.36
N ALA A 49 5.49 -3.31 9.64
CA ALA A 49 4.86 -3.11 10.94
C ALA A 49 5.61 -3.82 12.08
N ASP A 50 6.08 -5.05 11.85
CA ASP A 50 6.84 -5.84 12.81
C ASP A 50 8.16 -5.15 13.16
N LEU A 51 8.90 -4.65 12.17
CA LEU A 51 10.16 -3.92 12.40
C LEU A 51 9.94 -2.61 13.16
N LEU A 52 8.87 -1.86 12.83
CA LEU A 52 8.53 -0.63 13.55
C LEU A 52 8.15 -0.91 15.01
N THR A 53 7.50 -2.05 15.26
CA THR A 53 7.19 -2.52 16.62
C THR A 53 8.46 -2.90 17.36
N ALA A 54 9.33 -3.71 16.75
CA ALA A 54 10.62 -4.08 17.34
C ALA A 54 11.49 -2.86 17.70
N ARG A 55 11.48 -1.82 16.85
CA ARG A 55 12.14 -0.53 17.13
C ARG A 55 11.57 0.15 18.37
N ARG A 56 10.25 0.19 18.52
CA ARG A 56 9.59 0.75 19.71
C ARG A 56 10.02 -0.02 20.95
N ASP A 57 10.04 -1.34 20.87
CA ASP A 57 10.30 -2.22 22.01
C ASP A 57 11.75 -2.10 22.48
N VAL A 58 12.73 -2.08 21.57
CA VAL A 58 14.15 -1.91 21.94
C VAL A 58 14.42 -0.53 22.53
N TYR A 59 13.72 0.51 22.06
CA TYR A 59 13.81 1.86 22.63
C TYR A 59 13.18 1.92 24.03
N ALA A 60 12.05 1.25 24.23
CA ALA A 60 11.45 1.14 25.55
C ALA A 60 12.39 0.42 26.52
N ALA A 61 12.99 -0.70 26.10
CA ALA A 61 13.95 -1.45 26.90
C ALA A 61 15.19 -0.62 27.28
N LEU A 62 15.75 0.16 26.34
CA LEU A 62 16.85 1.09 26.62
C LEU A 62 16.45 2.14 27.66
N ARG A 63 15.27 2.75 27.50
CA ARG A 63 14.75 3.77 28.44
C ARG A 63 14.53 3.18 29.84
N ASP A 64 13.97 1.98 29.92
CA ASP A 64 13.72 1.31 31.19
C ASP A 64 15.03 0.92 31.87
N LEU A 65 16.03 0.42 31.13
CA LEU A 65 17.38 0.16 31.63
C LEU A 65 18.05 1.44 32.17
N ASP A 66 17.93 2.56 31.44
CA ASP A 66 18.47 3.85 31.88
C ASP A 66 17.80 4.33 33.17
N PHE A 67 16.49 4.10 33.32
CA PHE A 67 15.76 4.41 34.55
C PHE A 67 16.21 3.53 35.73
N GLU A 68 16.37 2.22 35.52
CA GLU A 68 16.85 1.29 36.55
C GLU A 68 18.25 1.66 37.05
N TYR A 69 19.16 2.02 36.14
CA TYR A 69 20.48 2.51 36.51
C TYR A 69 20.40 3.86 37.27
N SER A 70 19.57 4.81 36.82
CA SER A 70 19.41 6.10 37.52
C SER A 70 18.81 5.97 38.92
N THR A 71 18.08 4.89 39.19
CA THR A 71 17.50 4.57 40.50
C THR A 71 18.37 3.65 41.34
N ASP A 72 19.63 3.44 40.93
CA ASP A 72 20.65 2.61 41.60
C ASP A 72 20.23 1.14 41.78
N LYS A 73 19.34 0.64 40.92
CA LYS A 73 18.87 -0.77 40.96
C LYS A 73 19.80 -1.75 40.25
N VAL A 74 20.71 -1.24 39.42
CA VAL A 74 21.60 -2.04 38.55
C VAL A 74 23.03 -1.50 38.66
N SER A 75 24.01 -2.39 38.74
CA SER A 75 25.43 -1.99 38.82
C SER A 75 25.93 -1.41 37.48
N GLN A 76 26.98 -0.58 37.53
CA GLN A 76 27.57 0.03 36.34
C GLN A 76 28.07 -1.00 35.30
N GLU A 77 28.64 -2.11 35.77
CA GLU A 77 29.13 -3.19 34.89
C GLU A 77 27.96 -3.88 34.16
N GLU A 78 26.88 -4.20 34.88
CA GLU A 78 25.70 -4.84 34.32
C GLU A 78 25.00 -3.91 33.32
N TYR A 79 24.82 -2.64 33.70
CA TYR A 79 24.25 -1.59 32.86
C TYR A 79 25.00 -1.47 31.54
N GLY A 80 26.34 -1.34 31.58
CA GLY A 80 27.16 -1.21 30.38
C GLY A 80 27.02 -2.41 29.44
N ARG A 81 27.00 -3.63 30.01
CA ARG A 81 26.85 -4.86 29.23
C ARG A 81 25.47 -4.98 28.57
N GLN A 82 24.40 -4.68 29.29
CA GLN A 82 23.04 -4.74 28.75
C GLN A 82 22.79 -3.64 27.71
N ARG A 83 23.23 -2.41 28.01
CA ARG A 83 23.09 -1.28 27.09
C ARG A 83 23.81 -1.54 25.77
N TYR A 84 25.03 -2.08 25.81
CA TYR A 84 25.76 -2.44 24.59
C TYR A 84 24.97 -3.44 23.72
N LYS A 85 24.36 -4.47 24.33
CA LYS A 85 23.55 -5.47 23.60
C LYS A 85 22.31 -4.84 22.98
N LEU A 86 21.53 -4.08 23.76
CA LEU A 86 20.33 -3.41 23.28
C LEU A 86 20.65 -2.40 22.17
N MET A 87 21.76 -1.67 22.29
CA MET A 87 22.21 -0.74 21.25
C MET A 87 22.55 -1.48 19.94
N GLY A 88 23.22 -2.63 20.04
CA GLY A 88 23.48 -3.49 18.89
C GLY A 88 22.20 -3.98 18.21
N GLN A 89 21.20 -4.38 19.00
CA GLN A 89 19.88 -4.78 18.48
C GLN A 89 19.17 -3.61 17.80
N ALA A 90 19.22 -2.41 18.38
CA ALA A 90 18.63 -1.22 17.78
C ALA A 90 19.26 -0.88 16.43
N VAL A 91 20.59 -0.95 16.32
CA VAL A 91 21.30 -0.72 15.05
C VAL A 91 20.87 -1.73 13.98
N ASP A 92 20.78 -3.02 14.34
CA ASP A 92 20.35 -4.06 13.41
C ASP A 92 18.91 -3.84 12.91
N ILE A 93 17.97 -3.54 13.82
CA ILE A 93 16.57 -3.25 13.46
C ILE A 93 16.48 -2.02 12.54
N LEU A 94 17.22 -0.94 12.85
CA LEU A 94 17.23 0.26 12.01
C LEU A 94 17.79 -0.02 10.63
N GLN A 95 18.88 -0.79 10.54
CA GLN A 95 19.45 -1.20 9.27
C GLN A 95 18.47 -2.06 8.45
N GLN A 96 17.67 -2.91 9.09
CA GLN A 96 16.62 -3.66 8.41
C GLN A 96 15.51 -2.74 7.89
N ILE A 97 15.10 -1.73 8.66
CA ILE A 97 14.11 -0.72 8.23
C ILE A 97 14.62 0.07 7.03
N ASP A 98 15.89 0.49 7.04
CA ASP A 98 16.49 1.26 5.93
C ASP A 98 16.58 0.44 4.63
N GLN A 99 16.63 -0.89 4.73
CA GLN A 99 16.64 -1.81 3.59
C GLN A 99 15.24 -2.13 3.06
N LEU A 100 14.17 -1.75 3.75
CA LEU A 100 12.83 -2.01 3.27
C LEU A 100 12.54 -1.11 2.05
N PRO A 101 12.10 -1.68 0.92
CA PRO A 101 11.56 -0.87 -0.15
C PRO A 101 10.30 -0.13 0.34
N PRO A 102 10.01 1.06 -0.20
CA PRO A 102 8.76 1.76 0.08
C PRO A 102 7.58 0.84 -0.22
N LEU A 103 6.53 0.93 0.60
CA LEU A 103 5.29 0.24 0.28
C LEU A 103 4.75 0.83 -1.04
N GLY A 104 4.50 -0.05 -2.00
CA GLY A 104 3.77 0.32 -3.21
C GLY A 104 2.30 0.61 -2.91
N ASP A 105 1.59 1.04 -3.94
CA ASP A 105 0.16 1.35 -3.85
C ASP A 105 -0.63 0.16 -3.34
N ASP A 106 -1.67 0.45 -2.54
CA ASP A 106 -2.57 -0.57 -2.04
C ASP A 106 -3.29 -1.23 -3.24
N PRO A 107 -3.14 -2.55 -3.45
CA PRO A 107 -3.80 -3.23 -4.55
C PRO A 107 -5.32 -3.23 -4.40
N ILE A 108 -5.85 -3.08 -3.19
CA ILE A 108 -7.30 -2.95 -2.93
C ILE A 108 -7.80 -1.60 -3.47
N GLU A 109 -7.12 -0.51 -3.12
CA GLU A 109 -7.45 0.82 -3.65
C GLU A 109 -7.33 0.86 -5.17
N SER A 110 -6.26 0.26 -5.71
CA SER A 110 -6.06 0.17 -7.16
C SER A 110 -7.18 -0.63 -7.85
N ALA A 111 -7.67 -1.71 -7.23
CA ALA A 111 -8.75 -2.54 -7.78
C ALA A 111 -10.13 -1.86 -7.69
N LEU A 112 -10.33 -0.98 -6.72
CA LEU A 112 -11.57 -0.20 -6.57
C LEU A 112 -11.62 1.02 -7.49
N GLY A 113 -10.61 1.21 -8.36
CA GLY A 113 -10.50 2.42 -9.15
C GLY A 113 -10.17 3.59 -8.24
N GLY A 114 -9.08 3.45 -7.48
CA GLY A 114 -8.42 4.49 -6.69
C GLY A 114 -7.86 5.57 -7.60
N SER A 115 -8.78 6.22 -8.28
CA SER A 115 -8.60 7.38 -9.08
C SER A 115 -9.50 8.43 -8.44
N ASN A 116 -8.89 9.32 -7.67
CA ASN A 116 -9.36 10.70 -7.65
C ASN A 116 -9.15 11.31 -9.06
N SER A 117 -9.58 10.63 -10.13
CA SER A 117 -9.50 11.05 -11.52
C SER A 117 -10.70 11.92 -11.92
N ILE A 118 -11.38 12.54 -10.96
CA ILE A 118 -12.21 13.71 -11.29
C ILE A 118 -11.30 14.94 -11.53
N ALA A 119 -9.98 14.85 -11.31
CA ALA A 119 -9.06 15.95 -11.54
C ALA A 119 -8.47 16.06 -12.97
N GLU A 120 -8.74 15.14 -13.91
CA GLU A 120 -8.01 15.11 -15.20
C GLU A 120 -8.81 15.47 -16.47
N GLU A 121 -10.13 15.72 -16.39
CA GLU A 121 -10.91 16.10 -17.60
C GLU A 121 -11.60 17.47 -17.57
N SER A 122 -11.49 18.26 -16.50
CA SER A 122 -11.86 19.68 -16.52
C SER A 122 -10.70 20.50 -15.98
N GLY A 123 -9.91 21.10 -16.89
CA GLY A 123 -8.76 21.94 -16.57
C GLY A 123 -9.09 23.28 -15.89
N GLU A 124 -10.06 23.29 -14.97
CA GLU A 124 -10.36 24.40 -14.09
C GLU A 124 -9.72 24.15 -12.72
N VAL A 125 -8.74 24.99 -12.40
CA VAL A 125 -8.07 25.00 -11.10
C VAL A 125 -8.86 25.92 -10.17
N TYR A 126 -9.32 25.40 -9.02
CA TYR A 126 -10.05 26.16 -8.02
C TYR A 126 -9.12 26.54 -6.86
N TYR A 127 -9.36 27.71 -6.28
CA TYR A 127 -8.59 28.22 -5.14
C TYR A 127 -9.51 28.53 -3.96
N CYS A 128 -9.05 28.18 -2.77
CA CYS A 128 -9.73 28.53 -1.53
C CYS A 128 -9.79 30.05 -1.35
N SER A 129 -10.99 30.60 -1.18
CA SER A 129 -11.20 32.04 -0.96
C SER A 129 -10.68 32.55 0.39
N ASN A 130 -10.40 31.66 1.35
CA ASN A 130 -9.93 32.02 2.69
C ASN A 130 -8.39 32.02 2.80
N CYS A 131 -7.70 31.00 2.27
CA CYS A 131 -6.25 30.88 2.40
C CYS A 131 -5.47 30.92 1.07
N GLY A 132 -6.15 30.75 -0.08
CA GLY A 132 -5.53 30.76 -1.40
C GLY A 132 -4.90 29.42 -1.83
N GLU A 133 -5.08 28.34 -1.07
CA GLU A 133 -4.62 26.99 -1.47
C GLU A 133 -5.42 26.48 -2.68
N GLU A 134 -4.77 25.68 -3.53
CA GLU A 134 -5.43 24.93 -4.60
C GLU A 134 -6.35 23.85 -4.00
N VAL A 135 -7.58 23.75 -4.50
CA VAL A 135 -8.61 22.82 -4.00
C VAL A 135 -9.29 22.07 -5.14
N GLY A 136 -9.72 20.85 -4.88
CA GLY A 136 -10.41 20.01 -5.85
C GLY A 136 -11.87 20.41 -6.04
N LEU A 137 -12.41 20.10 -7.23
CA LEU A 137 -13.82 20.34 -7.62
C LEU A 137 -14.86 19.74 -6.68
N THR A 138 -14.52 18.62 -6.05
CA THR A 138 -15.42 17.86 -5.16
C THR A 138 -15.11 18.09 -3.68
N ASP A 139 -14.16 18.97 -3.37
CA ASP A 139 -13.82 19.25 -1.98
C ASP A 139 -14.90 20.12 -1.34
N HIS A 140 -15.53 19.64 -0.28
CA HIS A 140 -16.44 20.45 0.54
C HIS A 140 -15.69 21.34 1.55
N PHE A 141 -14.42 21.03 1.83
CA PHE A 141 -13.58 21.76 2.79
C PHE A 141 -12.14 21.87 2.28
N CYS A 142 -11.47 22.99 2.58
CA CYS A 142 -10.05 23.17 2.26
C CYS A 142 -9.15 22.34 3.20
N GLY A 143 -8.28 21.50 2.64
CA GLY A 143 -7.33 20.69 3.42
C GLY A 143 -6.22 21.47 4.13
N SER A 144 -5.97 22.72 3.73
CA SER A 144 -4.91 23.59 4.29
C SER A 144 -5.42 24.46 5.46
N CYS A 145 -6.60 25.09 5.32
CA CYS A 145 -7.14 26.00 6.35
C CYS A 145 -8.46 25.56 6.98
N GLY A 146 -9.13 24.52 6.46
CA GLY A 146 -10.36 23.97 7.02
C GLY A 146 -11.64 24.76 6.74
N SER A 147 -11.60 25.80 5.88
CA SER A 147 -12.81 26.53 5.50
C SER A 147 -13.70 25.70 4.58
N GLU A 148 -15.02 25.78 4.78
CA GLU A 148 -16.01 25.21 3.88
C GLU A 148 -15.95 25.88 2.50
N LEU A 149 -15.95 25.06 1.45
CA LEU A 149 -15.96 25.49 0.06
C LEU A 149 -17.42 25.49 -0.38
N VAL A 150 -18.00 26.68 -0.52
CA VAL A 150 -19.41 26.82 -0.90
C VAL A 150 -19.55 26.50 -2.39
N GLU A 151 -20.26 25.43 -2.74
CA GLU A 151 -20.69 25.11 -4.10
C GLU A 151 -21.61 26.23 -4.62
N GLU A 152 -21.06 27.28 -5.21
CA GLU A 152 -21.83 28.12 -6.11
C GLU A 152 -21.90 27.43 -7.47
N ALA A 153 -22.75 26.42 -7.56
CA ALA A 153 -23.23 25.85 -8.81
C ALA A 153 -23.87 26.98 -9.63
N SER A 154 -23.11 27.50 -10.58
CA SER A 154 -23.50 28.55 -11.52
C SER A 154 -24.79 28.15 -12.26
N THR A 155 -25.79 29.04 -12.17
CA THR A 155 -27.00 29.04 -13.01
C THR A 155 -26.66 29.38 -14.46
#